data_AF-A0A2N1YJJ0-F1
#
_entry.id   AF-A0A2N1YJJ0-F1
#
_cell.length_a   1.000
_cell.length_b   1.000
_cell.length_c   1.000
_cell.angle_alpha   90.00
_cell.angle_beta   90.00
_cell.angle_gamma   90.00
#
_symmetry.space_group_name_H-M   'P 1'
#
loop_
_entity.id
_entity.type
_entity.pdbx_description
1 polymer ?
#
loop_
_entity_poly.entity_id
_entity_poly.type
_entity_poly.pdbx_seq_one_letter_code
_entity_poly.pdbx_strand_id
1 'polypeptide(L)'
;MERPEHIPPPCLEPLKVLHHDAHLVIVDKPSMLFSVPGRGPLKQDCALHRLAENFEDIKLVHRLDLDTSGVMVFARGIEAQRRLSRGF
;
A
#
# COMPACT_ATOMS: atom_id res chain seq x y z
N MET A 1 19.26 17.35 17.51
CA MET A 1 20.11 16.37 16.80
C MET A 1 19.20 15.63 15.84
N GLU A 2 19.29 15.89 14.54
CA GLU A 2 18.49 15.16 13.55
C GLU A 2 18.97 13.71 13.51
N ARG A 3 18.04 12.76 13.64
CA ARG A 3 18.35 11.35 13.42
C ARG A 3 18.69 11.17 11.94
N PRO A 4 19.78 10.46 11.59
CA PRO A 4 20.10 10.21 10.19
C PRO A 4 18.91 9.53 9.51
N GLU A 5 18.58 10.02 8.31
CA GLU A 5 17.46 9.50 7.54
C GLU A 5 17.77 8.07 7.11
N HIS A 6 17.11 7.09 7.74
CA HIS A 6 17.20 5.70 7.31
C HIS A 6 16.30 5.49 6.09
N ILE A 7 16.89 4.98 5.00
CA ILE A 7 16.21 4.61 3.76
C ILE A 7 16.37 3.09 3.62
N PRO A 8 15.27 2.32 3.63
CA PRO A 8 15.36 0.89 3.40
C PRO A 8 15.83 0.61 1.97
N PRO A 9 16.47 -0.55 1.71
CA PRO A 9 16.73 -0.99 0.35
C PRO A 9 15.42 -1.09 -0.45
N PRO A 10 15.45 -0.87 -1.77
CA PRO A 10 14.26 -0.96 -2.61
C PRO A 10 13.68 -2.37 -2.60
N CYS A 11 12.36 -2.49 -2.55
CA CYS A 11 11.67 -3.76 -2.70
C CYS A 11 11.61 -4.15 -4.18
N LEU A 12 12.36 -5.18 -4.59
CA LEU A 12 12.37 -5.66 -5.97
C LEU A 12 11.26 -6.66 -6.27
N GLU A 13 10.59 -7.17 -5.24
CA GLU A 13 9.48 -8.10 -5.41
C GLU A 13 8.24 -7.39 -5.99
N PRO A 14 7.52 -8.03 -6.92
CA PRO A 14 6.28 -7.49 -7.46
C PRO A 14 5.19 -7.49 -6.40
N LEU A 15 4.27 -6.53 -6.47
CA LEU A 15 3.07 -6.54 -5.64
C LEU A 15 2.04 -7.48 -6.26
N LYS A 16 1.79 -8.62 -5.63
CA LYS A 16 0.87 -9.62 -6.17
C LYS A 16 -0.58 -9.24 -5.84
N VAL A 17 -1.41 -9.08 -6.87
CA VAL A 17 -2.87 -8.97 -6.70
C VAL A 17 -3.45 -10.37 -6.52
N LEU A 18 -4.13 -10.58 -5.39
CA LEU A 18 -4.81 -11.84 -5.06
C LEU A 18 -6.26 -11.85 -5.56
N HIS A 19 -6.92 -10.69 -5.51
CA HIS A 19 -8.30 -10.51 -5.96
C HIS A 19 -8.55 -9.05 -6.31
N HIS A 20 -9.43 -8.78 -7.26
CA HIS A 20 -9.96 -7.44 -7.48
C HIS A 20 -11.37 -7.48 -8.05
N ASP A 21 -12.18 -6.48 -7.70
CA ASP A 21 -13.53 -6.29 -8.23
C ASP A 21 -13.87 -4.79 -8.29
N ALA A 22 -15.16 -4.46 -8.42
CA ALA A 22 -15.66 -3.10 -8.52
C ALA A 22 -15.51 -2.28 -7.22
N HIS A 23 -15.17 -2.91 -6.09
CA HIS A 23 -15.16 -2.29 -4.77
C HIS A 23 -13.82 -2.38 -4.05
N LEU A 24 -13.02 -3.41 -4.33
CA LEU A 24 -11.76 -3.59 -3.63
C LEU A 24 -10.68 -4.28 -4.46
N VAL A 25 -9.44 -4.14 -3.98
CA VAL A 25 -8.26 -4.87 -4.46
C VAL A 25 -7.60 -5.49 -3.24
N ILE A 26 -7.36 -6.80 -3.29
CA ILE A 26 -6.63 -7.55 -2.28
C ILE A 26 -5.25 -7.87 -2.84
N VAL A 27 -4.21 -7.57 -2.09
CA VAL A 27 -2.83 -7.86 -2.45
C VAL A 27 -2.13 -8.68 -1.39
N ASP A 28 -1.09 -9.40 -1.81
CA ASP A 28 -0.07 -9.94 -0.93
C ASP A 28 1.11 -8.96 -0.93
N LYS A 29 1.24 -8.16 0.14
CA LYS A 29 2.30 -7.17 0.25
C LYS A 29 3.61 -7.88 0.65
N PRO A 30 4.72 -7.74 -0.10
CA PRO A 30 6.02 -8.20 0.36
C PRO A 30 6.51 -7.40 1.57
N SER A 31 7.43 -7.97 2.33
CA SER A 31 8.18 -7.21 3.33
C SER A 31 9.07 -6.17 2.63
N MET A 32 9.47 -5.12 3.33
CA MET A 32 10.29 -4.00 2.81
C MET A 32 9.63 -3.12 1.75
N LEU A 33 8.33 -3.31 1.46
CA LEU A 33 7.52 -2.38 0.69
C LEU A 33 6.63 -1.55 1.63
N PHE A 34 6.64 -0.22 1.47
CA PHE A 34 5.73 0.65 2.22
C PHE A 34 4.27 0.43 1.80
N SER A 35 3.32 0.54 2.72
CA SER A 35 1.88 0.56 2.37
C SER A 35 1.46 1.84 1.64
N VAL A 36 2.02 2.97 2.06
CA VAL A 36 1.76 4.32 1.52
C VAL A 36 3.06 5.09 1.39
N PRO A 37 3.11 6.22 0.67
CA PRO A 37 4.34 6.98 0.52
C PRO A 37 4.91 7.40 1.88
N GLY A 38 6.19 7.12 2.07
CA GLY A 38 6.94 7.57 3.23
C GLY A 38 7.26 9.06 3.15
N ARG A 39 7.89 9.58 4.22
CA ARG A 39 8.40 10.95 4.23
C ARG A 39 9.65 11.07 3.37
N GLY A 40 9.68 12.08 2.51
CA GLY A 40 10.83 12.37 1.65
C GLY A 40 10.76 11.70 0.27
N PRO A 41 11.46 12.26 -0.73
CA PRO A 41 11.36 11.84 -2.13
C PRO A 41 11.88 10.42 -2.40
N LEU A 42 12.72 9.88 -1.52
CA LEU A 42 13.32 8.55 -1.68
C LEU A 42 12.46 7.40 -1.12
N LYS A 43 11.29 7.70 -0.54
CA LYS A 43 10.38 6.72 0.07
C LYS A 43 9.01 6.67 -0.61
N GLN A 44 8.98 6.95 -1.90
CA GLN A 44 7.73 7.05 -2.66
C GLN A 44 7.27 5.73 -3.26
N ASP A 45 8.15 4.72 -3.34
CA ASP A 45 7.76 3.37 -3.74
C ASP A 45 6.95 2.70 -2.62
N CYS A 46 5.68 2.39 -2.92
CA CYS A 46 4.73 1.82 -1.98
C CYS A 46 3.62 1.07 -2.70
N ALA A 47 2.90 0.22 -1.97
CA ALA A 47 1.79 -0.57 -2.50
C ALA A 47 0.69 0.31 -3.12
N LEU A 48 0.34 1.44 -2.49
CA LEU A 48 -0.68 2.35 -3.02
C LEU A 48 -0.29 2.90 -4.41
N HIS A 49 0.95 3.37 -4.59
CA HIS A 49 1.41 3.91 -5.87
C HIS A 49 1.50 2.84 -6.96
N ARG A 50 2.06 1.67 -6.64
CA ARG A 50 2.11 0.54 -7.59
C ARG A 50 0.72 0.10 -8.04
N LEU A 51 -0.28 0.14 -7.15
CA LEU A 51 -1.67 -0.16 -7.52
C LEU A 51 -2.31 0.96 -8.34
N ALA A 52 -1.98 2.22 -8.07
CA ALA A 52 -2.54 3.36 -8.79
C ALA A 52 -2.20 3.36 -10.29
N GLU A 53 -1.12 2.68 -10.71
CA GLU A 53 -0.78 2.48 -12.12
C GLU A 53 -1.86 1.71 -12.90
N ASN A 54 -2.60 0.82 -12.23
CA ASN A 54 -3.65 0.00 -12.85
C ASN A 54 -5.06 0.36 -12.35
N PHE A 55 -5.17 1.08 -11.23
CA PHE A 55 -6.42 1.37 -10.54
C PHE A 55 -6.45 2.84 -10.08
N GLU A 56 -6.86 3.74 -10.96
CA GLU A 56 -6.83 5.20 -10.71
C GLU A 56 -7.61 5.64 -9.44
N ASP A 57 -8.69 4.94 -9.10
CA ASP A 57 -9.54 5.22 -7.95
C ASP A 57 -9.15 4.45 -6.67
N ILE A 58 -7.97 3.80 -6.64
CA ILE A 58 -7.50 3.04 -5.47
C ILE A 58 -7.36 3.94 -4.24
N LYS A 59 -7.82 3.45 -3.08
CA LYS A 59 -7.75 4.13 -1.79
C LYS A 59 -7.23 3.18 -0.71
N LEU A 60 -6.43 3.73 0.20
CA LEU A 60 -5.96 3.01 1.37
C LEU A 60 -7.13 2.70 2.32
N VAL A 61 -7.17 1.48 2.85
CA VAL A 61 -8.13 1.09 3.92
C VAL A 61 -7.40 0.91 5.24
N HIS A 62 -6.34 0.11 5.25
CA HIS A 62 -5.47 -0.15 6.40
C HIS A 62 -4.01 -0.26 5.93
N ARG A 63 -3.09 -0.40 6.87
CA ARG A 63 -1.64 -0.46 6.62
C ARG A 63 -1.02 -1.67 7.29
N LEU A 64 0.09 -2.12 6.73
CA LEU A 64 1.05 -3.01 7.38
C LEU A 64 2.34 -2.22 7.59
N ASP A 65 3.13 -2.62 8.58
CA ASP A 65 4.45 -2.03 8.78
C ASP A 65 5.42 -2.45 7.67
N LEU A 66 6.51 -1.70 7.55
CA LEU A 66 7.47 -1.85 6.45
C LEU A 66 8.02 -3.29 6.38
N ASP A 67 8.43 -3.83 7.53
CA ASP A 67 9.01 -5.16 7.70
C ASP A 67 7.96 -6.30 7.72
N THR A 68 6.68 -5.98 7.67
CA THR A 68 5.58 -6.95 7.69
C THR A 68 5.16 -7.34 6.28
N SER A 69 5.08 -8.63 5.97
CA SER A 69 4.44 -9.14 4.75
C SER A 69 3.01 -9.59 5.00
N GLY A 70 2.23 -9.77 3.92
CA GLY A 70 0.93 -10.44 3.97
C GLY A 70 -0.22 -9.64 3.36
N VAL A 71 -1.43 -10.09 3.67
CA VAL A 71 -2.66 -9.63 3.01
C VAL A 71 -2.99 -8.18 3.35
N MET A 72 -3.23 -7.38 2.32
CA MET A 72 -3.77 -6.03 2.44
C MET A 72 -4.99 -5.83 1.55
N VAL A 73 -5.95 -5.06 2.06
CA VAL A 73 -7.14 -4.62 1.34
C VAL A 73 -7.02 -3.13 1.01
N PHE A 74 -7.30 -2.81 -0.25
CA PHE A 74 -7.46 -1.46 -0.76
C PHE A 74 -8.88 -1.32 -1.32
N ALA A 75 -9.43 -0.11 -1.28
CA ALA A 75 -10.77 0.18 -1.79
C ALA A 75 -10.70 0.78 -3.21
N ARG A 76 -11.73 0.52 -4.02
CA ARG A 76 -11.99 1.18 -5.30
C ARG A 76 -13.01 2.30 -5.09
N GLY A 77 -12.55 3.54 -5.05
CA GLY A 77 -13.37 4.73 -4.87
C GLY A 77 -13.69 5.10 -3.41
N ILE A 78 -14.19 6.32 -3.21
CA ILE A 78 -14.39 6.92 -1.88
C ILE A 78 -15.47 6.21 -1.05
N GLU A 79 -16.53 5.73 -1.70
CA GLU A 79 -17.64 5.05 -1.02
C GLU A 79 -17.21 3.68 -0.47
N ALA A 80 -16.45 2.90 -1.26
CA ALA A 80 -15.90 1.64 -0.80
C ALA A 80 -14.91 1.85 0.35
N GLN A 81 -14.04 2.87 0.26
CA GLN A 81 -13.12 3.21 1.35
C GLN A 81 -13.87 3.52 2.65
N ARG A 82 -14.89 4.39 2.59
CA ARG A 82 -15.72 4.76 3.77
C ARG A 82 -16.41 3.56 4.42
N ARG A 83 -16.77 2.53 3.64
CA ARG A 83 -17.40 1.31 4.15
C ARG A 83 -16.36 0.38 4.76
N LEU A 84 -15.29 0.10 4.03
CA LEU A 84 -14.24 -0.85 4.43
C LEU A 84 -13.44 -0.36 5.64
N SER A 85 -13.09 0.93 5.71
CA SER A 85 -12.33 1.50 6.83
C SER A 85 -13.06 1.46 8.18
N ARG A 86 -14.35 1.11 8.24
CA ARG A 86 -15.04 0.91 9.53
C ARG A 86 -14.81 -0.47 10.14
N GLY A 87 -14.32 -1.42 9.33
CA GLY A 87 -14.05 -2.79 9.75
C GLY A 87 -12.60 -3.05 10.17
N PHE A 88 -11.76 -2.02 10.13
CA PHE A 88 -10.34 -2.04 10.52
C PHE A 88 -10.10 -0.96 11.58
#